data_AF-A0A150FAQ8-F1
#
_entry.id   AF-A0A150FAQ8-F1
#
_cell.length_a   1.000
_cell.length_b   1.000
_cell.length_c   1.000
_cell.angle_alpha   90.00
_cell.angle_beta   90.00
_cell.angle_gamma   90.00
#
_symmetry.space_group_name_H-M   'P 1'
#
loop_
_entity.id
_entity.type
_entity.pdbx_description
1 polymer ?
#
loop_
_entity_poly.entity_id
_entity_poly.type
_entity_poly.pdbx_seq_one_letter_code
_entity_poly.pdbx_strand_id
1 'polypeptide(L)' 'MRKTYMTTHVIEFLESIVQNDWATQSECELYEDFKLFGTIDKESITYKRLVYKYLRSDY' A
#
# COMPACT_ATOMS: atom_id res chain seq x y z
N MET A 1 -18.17 -10.13 -3.16
CA MET A 1 -17.12 -9.52 -4.00
C MET A 1 -16.86 -8.06 -3.58
N ARG A 2 -16.06 -7.79 -2.55
CA ARG A 2 -15.77 -6.39 -2.09
C ARG A 2 -14.34 -6.10 -1.60
N LYS A 3 -13.48 -7.12 -1.43
CA LYS A 3 -12.12 -6.90 -0.88
C LYS A 3 -11.03 -6.64 -1.92
N THR A 4 -11.20 -7.14 -3.15
CA THR A 4 -10.17 -7.04 -4.20
C THR A 4 -10.02 -5.60 -4.69
N TYR A 5 -11.14 -4.91 -4.95
CA TYR A 5 -11.16 -3.49 -5.35
C TYR A 5 -10.42 -2.60 -4.34
N MET A 6 -10.62 -2.83 -3.04
CA MET A 6 -9.92 -2.06 -1.99
C MET A 6 -8.42 -2.36 -1.95
N THR A 7 -7.99 -3.58 -2.29
CA THR A 7 -6.56 -3.91 -2.31
C THR A 7 -5.87 -3.20 -3.47
N THR A 8 -6.45 -3.22 -4.67
CA THR A 8 -5.88 -2.53 -5.85
C THR A 8 -5.67 -1.05 -5.60
N HIS A 9 -6.67 -0.33 -5.06
CA HIS A 9 -6.51 1.11 -4.78
C HIS A 9 -5.49 1.41 -3.68
N VAL A 10 -5.33 0.52 -2.70
CA VAL A 10 -4.28 0.66 -1.68
C VAL A 10 -2.90 0.48 -2.29
N ILE A 11 -2.75 -0.40 -3.30
CA ILE A 11 -1.49 -0.53 -4.06
C ILE A 11 -1.23 0.70 -4.93
N GLU A 12 -2.23 1.19 -5.65
CA GLU A 12 -2.12 2.41 -6.47
C GLU A 12 -1.75 3.61 -5.59
N PHE A 13 -2.34 3.71 -4.40
CA PHE A 13 -1.95 4.69 -3.39
C PHE A 13 -0.50 4.53 -2.95
N LEU A 14 -0.09 3.30 -2.61
CA LEU A 14 1.28 2.99 -2.23
C LEU A 14 2.28 3.41 -3.31
N GLU A 15 2.00 3.07 -4.57
CA GLU A 15 2.83 3.46 -5.71
C GLU A 15 2.96 4.97 -5.82
N SER A 16 1.87 5.73 -5.69
CA SER A 16 1.94 7.18 -5.77
C SER A 16 2.77 7.81 -4.66
N ILE A 17 2.64 7.35 -3.41
CA ILE A 17 3.39 7.93 -2.30
C ILE A 17 4.87 7.56 -2.39
N VAL A 18 5.21 6.41 -2.99
CA VAL A 18 6.59 6.04 -3.30
C VAL A 18 7.15 6.93 -4.42
N GLN A 19 6.41 7.13 -5.51
CA GLN A 19 6.84 7.97 -6.64
C GLN A 19 7.01 9.46 -6.26
N ASN A 20 6.26 9.94 -5.26
CA ASN A 20 6.33 11.33 -4.79
C ASN A 20 7.29 11.51 -3.58
N ASP A 21 8.08 10.49 -3.20
CA ASP A 21 8.97 10.52 -2.03
C ASP A 21 8.25 10.83 -0.70
N TRP A 22 6.98 10.45 -0.58
CA TRP A 22 6.16 10.61 0.63
C TRP A 22 6.00 9.31 1.43
N ALA A 23 6.51 8.21 0.89
CA ALA A 23 6.53 6.92 1.53
C ALA A 23 7.59 6.88 2.65
N THR A 24 7.24 6.23 3.75
CA THR A 24 8.20 5.81 4.77
C THR A 24 9.04 4.65 4.25
N GLN A 25 10.20 4.40 4.88
CA GLN A 25 11.07 3.27 4.53
C GLN A 25 10.32 1.92 4.49
N SER A 26 9.44 1.66 5.46
CA SER A 26 8.63 0.44 5.49
C SER A 26 7.59 0.36 4.38
N GLU A 27 7.04 1.49 3.94
CA GLU A 27 6.13 1.54 2.78
C GLU A 27 6.91 1.29 1.47
N CYS A 28 8.13 1.81 1.34
CA CYS A 28 9.02 1.48 0.22
C CYS A 28 9.36 -0.01 0.17
N GLU A 29 9.74 -0.60 1.31
CA GLU A 29 10.01 -2.05 1.42
C GLU A 29 8.78 -2.88 1.03
N LEU A 30 7.60 -2.48 1.51
CA LEU A 30 6.33 -3.11 1.15
C LEU A 30 6.05 -3.04 -0.36
N TYR A 31 6.40 -1.93 -1.02
CA TYR A 31 6.24 -1.77 -2.47
C TYR A 31 7.26 -2.61 -3.26
N GLU A 32 8.52 -2.68 -2.81
CA GLU A 32 9.52 -3.57 -3.41
C GLU A 32 9.12 -5.04 -3.29
N ASP A 33 8.67 -5.47 -2.11
CA ASP A 33 8.15 -6.84 -1.89
C ASP A 33 6.96 -7.12 -2.81
N PHE A 34 6.03 -6.17 -2.95
CA PHE A 34 4.91 -6.31 -3.88
C PHE A 34 5.39 -6.47 -5.33
N LYS A 35 6.38 -5.69 -5.78
CA LYS A 35 6.95 -5.83 -7.13
C LYS A 35 7.62 -7.19 -7.34
N LEU A 36 8.29 -7.73 -6.33
CA LEU A 36 8.99 -9.02 -6.41
C LEU A 36 8.03 -10.21 -6.37
N PHE A 37 7.03 -10.19 -5.50
CA PHE A 37 6.17 -11.34 -5.22
C PHE A 37 4.76 -11.23 -5.81
N GLY A 38 4.38 -10.07 -6.36
CA GLY A 38 3.05 -9.80 -6.90
C GLY A 38 1.93 -9.83 -5.85
N THR A 39 2.27 -9.94 -4.57
CA THR A 39 1.35 -10.07 -3.45
C THR A 39 1.83 -9.24 -2.26
N ILE A 40 0.90 -8.87 -1.38
CA ILE A 40 1.21 -8.17 -0.13
C ILE A 40 0.65 -8.98 1.04
N ASP A 41 1.45 -9.06 2.12
CA ASP A 41 0.98 -9.53 3.41
C ASP A 41 0.01 -8.52 4.05
N LYS A 42 -1.27 -8.88 4.04
CA LYS A 42 -2.37 -8.08 4.59
C LYS A 42 -2.42 -8.08 6.10
N GLU A 43 -1.73 -9.01 6.75
CA GLU A 43 -1.65 -9.07 8.21
C GLU A 43 -0.54 -8.19 8.78
N SER A 44 0.41 -7.75 7.94
CA SER A 44 1.48 -6.84 8.32
C SER A 44 0.96 -5.52 8.90
N ILE A 45 1.64 -5.02 9.93
CA ILE A 45 1.32 -3.73 10.55
C ILE A 45 1.45 -2.60 9.53
N THR A 46 2.45 -2.68 8.64
CA THR A 46 2.69 -1.70 7.57
C THR A 46 1.50 -1.60 6.63
N TYR A 47 1.00 -2.74 6.13
CA TYR A 47 -0.19 -2.73 5.26
C TYR A 47 -1.43 -2.19 5.97
N LYS A 48 -1.67 -2.58 7.23
CA LYS A 48 -2.81 -2.08 8.01
C LYS A 48 -2.75 -0.56 8.21
N ARG A 49 -1.57 0.00 8.46
CA ARG A 49 -1.34 1.45 8.54
C ARG A 49 -1.52 2.14 7.20
N LEU A 50 -1.01 1.56 6.12
CA LEU A 50 -1.19 2.05 4.76
C LEU A 50 -2.68 2.12 4.40
N VAL A 51 -3.46 1.07 4.68
CA VAL A 51 -4.92 1.06 4.48
C VAL A 51 -5.59 2.18 5.28
N TYR A 52 -5.21 2.38 6.53
CA TYR A 52 -5.76 3.47 7.36
C TYR A 52 -5.41 4.85 6.80
N LYS A 53 -4.18 5.03 6.30
CA LYS A 53 -3.70 6.26 5.65
C LYS A 53 -4.48 6.51 4.36
N TYR A 54 -4.66 5.49 3.52
CA TYR A 54 -5.47 5.54 2.30
C TYR A 54 -6.92 5.95 2.60
N LEU A 55 -7.59 5.30 3.57
CA LEU A 55 -8.97 5.61 3.94
C LEU A 55 -9.18 7.02 4.53
N ARG A 56 -8.12 7.67 4.99
CA ARG A 56 -8.15 9.04 5.54
C ARG A 56 -7.58 10.08 4.57
N SER A 57 -7.06 9.64 3.44
CA SER A 57 -6.52 10.51 2.40
C SER A 57 -7.66 10.92 1.47
N ASP A 58 -7.60 12.14 0.93
CA ASP A 58 -8.46 12.58 -0.18
C ASP A 58 -8.02 11.95 -1.53
N TYR A 59 -7.37 10.78 -1.45
CA TYR A 59 -6.72 10.10 -2.58
C TYR A 59 -7.73 9.34 -3.43
#